data_AF-A0A8T4FMW9-F1
#
_entry.id   AF-A0A8T4FMW9-F1
#
_cell.length_a   1.000
_cell.length_b   1.000
_cell.length_c   1.000
_cell.angle_alpha   90.00
_cell.angle_beta   90.00
_cell.angle_gamma   90.00
#
_symmetry.space_group_name_H-M   'P 1'
#
loop_
_entity.id
_entity.type
_entity.pdbx_description
1 polymer ?
#
loop_
_entity_poly.entity_id
_entity_poly.type
_entity_poly.pdbx_seq_one_letter_code
_entity_poly.pdbx_strand_id
1 'polypeptide(L)'
;KMGSLDEDLEISYEMLERLGIEDLAMRQLNELSAGQIQKVALAKGLAQKPKVLLLDEPTSNLDVKHQLGVAKLLKEISTESGMLVIMICHDLNIAAKYSDKVMMMSDGKIYAYGPPEEVFTQENIREVYDVACGVIEDQGRPHIILRDD
;
A
#
# COMPACT_ATOMS: atom_id res chain seq x y z
N LYS A 1 1.87 22.27 16.97
CA LYS A 1 0.96 23.41 17.16
C LYS A 1 -0.43 22.89 16.84
N MET A 2 -1.42 23.03 17.73
CA MET A 2 -2.81 22.81 17.31
C MET A 2 -3.14 23.87 16.26
N GLY A 3 -3.62 23.43 15.10
CA GLY A 3 -4.15 24.32 14.06
C GLY A 3 -5.46 24.95 14.52
N SER A 4 -6.01 25.84 13.70
CA SER A 4 -7.40 26.26 13.91
C SER A 4 -8.37 25.13 13.54
N LEU A 5 -9.61 25.18 14.04
CA LEU A 5 -10.66 24.22 13.65
C LEU A 5 -10.87 24.21 12.13
N ASP A 6 -10.81 25.38 11.50
CA ASP A 6 -11.00 25.54 10.06
C ASP A 6 -9.85 24.86 9.28
N GLU A 7 -8.60 25.01 9.75
CA GLU A 7 -7.44 24.33 9.17
C GLU A 7 -7.54 22.80 9.30
N ASP A 8 -7.96 22.29 10.46
CA ASP A 8 -8.09 20.85 10.69
C ASP A 8 -9.21 20.23 9.81
N LEU A 9 -10.31 20.97 9.61
CA LEU A 9 -11.39 20.58 8.70
C LEU A 9 -10.93 20.59 7.24
N GLU A 10 -10.20 21.62 6.81
CA GLU A 10 -9.67 21.71 5.45
C GLU A 10 -8.74 20.55 5.13
N ILE A 11 -7.80 20.22 6.02
CA ILE A 11 -6.91 19.06 5.87
C ILE A 11 -7.71 17.75 5.82
N SER A 12 -8.73 17.62 6.67
CA SER A 12 -9.57 16.41 6.70
C SER A 12 -10.31 16.21 5.39
N TYR A 13 -10.93 17.26 4.85
CA TYR A 13 -11.63 17.20 3.56
C TYR A 13 -10.68 16.93 2.39
N GLU A 14 -9.49 17.57 2.38
CA GLU A 14 -8.45 17.30 1.37
C GLU A 14 -8.08 15.81 1.34
N MET A 15 -7.89 15.19 2.51
CA MET A 15 -7.55 13.76 2.57
C MET A 15 -8.70 12.86 2.13
N LEU A 16 -9.94 13.21 2.44
CA LEU A 16 -11.11 12.46 1.97
C LEU A 16 -11.23 12.52 0.44
N GLU A 17 -11.02 13.70 -0.16
CA GLU A 17 -11.03 13.90 -1.62
C GLU A 17 -9.92 13.09 -2.31
N ARG A 18 -8.69 13.12 -1.78
CA ARG A 18 -7.57 12.32 -2.32
C ARG A 18 -7.83 10.82 -2.32
N LEU A 19 -8.67 10.34 -1.38
CA LEU A 19 -9.06 8.94 -1.26
C LEU A 19 -10.36 8.60 -2.02
N GLY A 20 -11.02 9.60 -2.62
CA GLY A 20 -12.30 9.49 -3.33
C GLY A 20 -13.42 9.01 -2.40
N ILE A 21 -13.49 9.58 -1.19
CA ILE A 21 -14.48 9.24 -0.15
C ILE A 21 -15.09 10.49 0.50
N GLU A 22 -15.05 11.63 -0.18
CA GLU A 22 -15.67 12.89 0.26
C GLU A 22 -17.18 12.77 0.49
N ASP A 23 -17.87 11.89 -0.25
CA ASP A 23 -19.29 11.60 -0.08
C ASP A 23 -19.62 10.87 1.24
N LEU A 24 -18.59 10.40 1.96
CA LEU A 24 -18.72 9.71 3.24
C LEU A 24 -18.52 10.64 4.44
N ALA A 25 -18.14 11.90 4.24
CA ALA A 25 -17.71 12.82 5.30
C ALA A 25 -18.72 12.93 6.47
N MET A 26 -20.02 12.84 6.18
CA MET A 26 -21.10 12.98 7.16
C MET A 26 -21.81 11.66 7.49
N ARG A 27 -21.35 10.53 6.94
CA ARG A 27 -21.96 9.21 7.19
C ARG A 27 -21.44 8.60 8.49
N GLN A 28 -22.26 7.77 9.13
CA GLN A 28 -21.82 7.07 10.34
C GLN A 28 -20.92 5.87 9.98
N LEU A 29 -19.94 5.55 10.82
CA LEU A 29 -19.00 4.44 10.56
C LEU A 29 -19.67 3.08 10.37
N ASN A 30 -20.82 2.84 11.02
CA ASN A 30 -21.61 1.62 10.87
C ASN A 30 -22.37 1.51 9.54
N GLU A 31 -22.43 2.59 8.76
CA GLU A 31 -23.03 2.62 7.41
C GLU A 31 -21.99 2.35 6.32
N LEU A 32 -20.70 2.25 6.68
CA LEU A 32 -19.59 2.11 5.76
C LEU A 32 -19.23 0.62 5.55
N SER A 33 -18.89 0.28 4.31
CA SER A 33 -18.24 -0.99 3.99
C SER A 33 -16.84 -1.06 4.63
N ALA A 34 -16.31 -2.28 4.79
CA ALA A 34 -14.96 -2.48 5.33
C ALA A 34 -13.88 -1.68 4.57
N GLY A 35 -13.97 -1.64 3.23
CA GLY A 35 -13.03 -0.88 2.42
C GLY A 35 -13.16 0.64 2.57
N GLN A 36 -14.38 1.15 2.79
CA GLN A 36 -14.58 2.56 3.11
C GLN A 36 -14.01 2.91 4.50
N ILE A 37 -14.21 2.04 5.50
CA ILE A 37 -13.62 2.21 6.84
C ILE A 37 -12.09 2.25 6.74
N GLN A 38 -11.48 1.38 5.93
CA GLN A 38 -10.05 1.36 5.71
C GLN A 38 -9.53 2.65 5.07
N LYS A 39 -10.23 3.18 4.05
CA LYS A 39 -9.90 4.49 3.48
C LYS A 39 -10.04 5.62 4.49
N VAL A 40 -11.07 5.63 5.32
CA VAL A 40 -11.22 6.62 6.41
C VAL A 40 -10.05 6.52 7.40
N ALA A 41 -9.60 5.31 7.74
CA ALA A 41 -8.44 5.10 8.59
C ALA A 41 -7.14 5.63 7.95
N LEU A 42 -6.95 5.42 6.65
CA LEU A 42 -5.85 6.01 5.88
C LEU A 42 -5.93 7.55 5.90
N ALA A 43 -7.11 8.13 5.61
CA ALA A 43 -7.31 9.58 5.63
C ALA A 43 -6.90 10.19 6.98
N LYS A 44 -7.34 9.55 8.07
CA LYS A 44 -7.00 9.96 9.44
C LYS A 44 -5.48 9.93 9.70
N GLY A 45 -4.79 8.90 9.23
CA GLY A 45 -3.33 8.80 9.37
C GLY A 45 -2.59 9.87 8.54
N LEU A 46 -3.04 10.09 7.31
CA LEU A 46 -2.45 11.04 6.38
C LEU A 46 -2.66 12.50 6.78
N ALA A 47 -3.82 12.82 7.38
CA ALA A 47 -4.13 14.16 7.88
C ALA A 47 -3.10 14.68 8.90
N GLN A 48 -2.38 13.77 9.58
CA GLN A 48 -1.32 14.12 10.52
C GLN A 48 -0.01 14.57 9.83
N LYS A 49 0.06 14.51 8.49
CA LYS A 49 1.25 14.81 7.68
C LYS A 49 2.51 14.12 8.24
N PRO A 50 2.46 12.79 8.49
CA PRO A 50 3.58 12.11 9.13
C PRO A 50 4.78 12.04 8.18
N LYS A 51 6.00 11.97 8.73
CA LYS A 51 7.21 11.69 7.94
C LYS A 51 7.30 10.22 7.52
N VAL A 52 6.69 9.34 8.32
CA VAL A 52 6.68 7.88 8.12
C VAL A 52 5.27 7.36 8.35
N LEU A 53 4.76 6.59 7.39
CA LEU A 53 3.48 5.90 7.47
C LEU A 53 3.73 4.39 7.43
N LEU A 54 3.30 3.69 8.48
CA LEU A 54 3.37 2.23 8.58
C LEU A 54 1.98 1.66 8.40
N LEU A 55 1.84 0.69 7.50
CA LEU A 55 0.56 0.09 7.13
C LEU A 55 0.67 -1.42 7.19
N ASP A 56 -0.16 -2.03 8.03
CA ASP A 56 -0.28 -3.47 8.13
C ASP A 56 -1.43 -3.95 7.23
N GLU A 57 -1.07 -4.61 6.13
CA GLU A 57 -1.99 -5.12 5.09
C GLU A 57 -3.15 -4.17 4.73
N PRO A 58 -2.86 -2.92 4.28
CA PRO A 58 -3.88 -1.90 4.01
C PRO A 58 -4.72 -2.17 2.75
N THR A 59 -4.48 -3.30 2.08
CA THR A 59 -5.23 -3.76 0.91
C THR A 59 -6.01 -5.05 1.20
N SER A 60 -5.94 -5.58 2.42
CA SER A 60 -6.71 -6.74 2.83
C SER A 60 -8.22 -6.48 2.77
N ASN A 61 -9.00 -7.50 2.41
CA ASN A 61 -10.47 -7.44 2.28
C ASN A 61 -11.03 -6.47 1.21
N LEU A 62 -10.16 -5.90 0.36
CA LEU A 62 -10.57 -5.10 -0.80
C LEU A 62 -10.64 -5.95 -2.07
N ASP A 63 -11.50 -5.55 -3.01
CA ASP A 63 -11.43 -6.09 -4.37
C ASP A 63 -10.18 -5.59 -5.12
N VAL A 64 -9.81 -6.30 -6.18
CA VAL A 64 -8.59 -6.03 -6.96
C VAL A 64 -8.49 -4.57 -7.43
N LYS A 65 -9.61 -3.96 -7.85
CA LYS A 65 -9.61 -2.57 -8.33
C LYS A 65 -9.27 -1.61 -7.19
N HIS A 66 -9.84 -1.82 -6.02
CA HIS A 66 -9.60 -0.99 -4.85
C HIS A 66 -8.19 -1.20 -4.27
N GLN A 67 -7.67 -2.44 -4.27
CA GLN A 67 -6.28 -2.72 -3.86
C GLN A 67 -5.27 -1.92 -4.70
N LEU A 68 -5.42 -1.96 -6.04
CA LEU A 68 -4.57 -1.18 -6.95
C LEU A 68 -4.71 0.32 -6.72
N GLY A 69 -5.93 0.80 -6.46
CA GLY A 69 -6.19 2.21 -6.16
C GLY A 69 -5.47 2.68 -4.89
N VAL A 70 -5.55 1.91 -3.79
CA VAL A 70 -4.87 2.23 -2.53
C VAL A 70 -3.36 2.21 -2.70
N ALA A 71 -2.79 1.16 -3.32
CA ALA A 71 -1.35 1.06 -3.53
C ALA A 71 -0.80 2.19 -4.41
N LYS A 72 -1.52 2.53 -5.48
CA LYS A 72 -1.18 3.67 -6.35
C LYS A 72 -1.18 4.99 -5.58
N LEU A 73 -2.24 5.25 -4.81
CA LEU A 73 -2.35 6.46 -4.01
C LEU A 73 -1.20 6.58 -2.99
N LEU A 74 -0.87 5.49 -2.29
CA LEU A 74 0.24 5.50 -1.34
C LEU A 74 1.58 5.84 -2.01
N LYS A 75 1.81 5.32 -3.21
CA LYS A 75 2.98 5.65 -4.02
C LYS A 75 2.99 7.14 -4.44
N GLU A 76 1.86 7.67 -4.87
CA GLU A 76 1.71 9.09 -5.21
C GLU A 76 1.98 9.99 -4.00
N ILE A 77 1.35 9.71 -2.85
CA ILE A 77 1.59 10.46 -1.61
C ILE A 77 3.07 10.43 -1.21
N SER A 78 3.69 9.24 -1.23
CA SER A 78 5.12 9.10 -0.89
C SER A 78 5.99 9.98 -1.78
N THR A 79 5.71 10.00 -3.09
CA THR A 79 6.48 10.75 -4.09
C THR A 79 6.29 12.26 -3.92
N GLU A 80 5.06 12.73 -3.75
CA GLU A 80 4.73 14.16 -3.65
C GLU A 80 5.19 14.79 -2.33
N SER A 81 5.06 14.06 -1.22
CA SER A 81 5.33 14.60 0.11
C SER A 81 6.70 14.25 0.68
N GLY A 82 7.46 13.37 -0.01
CA GLY A 82 8.70 12.80 0.52
C GLY A 82 8.49 11.92 1.75
N MET A 83 7.25 11.46 1.99
CA MET A 83 6.90 10.59 3.11
C MET A 83 7.41 9.16 2.86
N LEU A 84 8.04 8.57 3.87
CA LEU A 84 8.39 7.15 3.84
C LEU A 84 7.13 6.33 4.12
N VAL A 85 6.73 5.50 3.16
CA VAL A 85 5.63 4.55 3.33
C VAL A 85 6.21 3.14 3.44
N ILE A 86 5.86 2.45 4.52
CA ILE A 86 6.13 1.02 4.69
C ILE A 86 4.79 0.30 4.72
N MET A 87 4.59 -0.57 3.74
CA MET A 87 3.37 -1.35 3.59
C MET A 87 3.71 -2.84 3.67
N ILE A 88 3.04 -3.54 4.57
CA ILE A 88 3.04 -5.01 4.61
C ILE A 88 2.05 -5.48 3.53
N CYS A 89 2.47 -6.37 2.65
CA CYS A 89 1.70 -6.82 1.49
C CYS A 89 1.95 -8.30 1.21
N HIS A 90 0.89 -9.07 1.02
CA HIS A 90 0.96 -10.47 0.62
C HIS A 90 0.90 -10.66 -0.90
N ASP A 91 0.43 -9.66 -1.65
CA ASP A 91 0.42 -9.70 -3.12
C ASP A 91 1.77 -9.23 -3.68
N LEU A 92 2.50 -10.17 -4.28
CA LEU A 92 3.83 -9.95 -4.86
C LEU A 92 3.80 -8.95 -6.02
N ASN A 93 2.75 -8.97 -6.84
CA ASN A 93 2.63 -8.12 -8.03
C ASN A 93 2.26 -6.69 -7.66
N ILE A 94 1.41 -6.49 -6.65
CA ILE A 94 1.16 -5.16 -6.08
C ILE A 94 2.45 -4.60 -5.49
N ALA A 95 3.17 -5.40 -4.68
CA ALA A 95 4.44 -4.98 -4.09
C ALA A 95 5.47 -4.62 -5.17
N ALA A 96 5.61 -5.44 -6.20
CA ALA A 96 6.55 -5.22 -7.30
C ALA A 96 6.25 -3.94 -8.09
N LYS A 97 4.97 -3.66 -8.32
CA LYS A 97 4.53 -2.54 -9.16
C LYS A 97 4.65 -1.19 -8.47
N TYR A 98 4.30 -1.10 -7.19
CA TYR A 98 4.14 0.18 -6.49
C TYR A 98 5.27 0.52 -5.52
N SER A 99 6.18 -0.42 -5.22
CA SER A 99 7.24 -0.19 -4.25
C SER A 99 8.54 0.29 -4.92
N ASP A 100 9.21 1.24 -4.29
CA ASP A 100 10.58 1.62 -4.68
C ASP A 100 11.59 0.56 -4.25
N LYS A 101 11.36 -0.05 -3.08
CA LYS A 101 12.15 -1.15 -2.54
C LYS A 101 11.23 -2.17 -1.88
N VAL A 102 11.67 -3.42 -1.88
CA VAL A 102 10.97 -4.55 -1.27
C VAL A 102 11.87 -5.15 -0.20
N MET A 103 11.27 -5.49 0.94
CA MET A 103 11.90 -6.28 1.98
C MET A 103 11.18 -7.63 2.02
N MET A 104 11.85 -8.67 1.53
CA MET A 104 11.36 -10.04 1.63
C MET A 104 11.80 -10.62 2.97
N MET A 105 10.85 -11.17 3.72
CA MET A 105 11.10 -11.73 5.04
C MET A 105 10.80 -13.23 5.07
N SER A 106 11.63 -13.99 5.78
CA SER A 106 11.43 -15.42 6.06
C SER A 106 11.94 -15.73 7.46
N ASP A 107 11.22 -16.57 8.22
CA ASP A 107 11.56 -16.98 9.59
C ASP A 107 11.95 -15.82 10.53
N GLY A 108 11.21 -14.70 10.43
CA GLY A 108 11.44 -13.51 11.25
C GLY A 108 12.71 -12.73 10.90
N LYS A 109 13.35 -13.01 9.77
CA LYS A 109 14.56 -12.33 9.29
C LYS A 109 14.32 -11.72 7.91
N ILE A 110 15.12 -10.71 7.57
CA ILE A 110 15.18 -10.18 6.21
C ILE A 110 15.98 -11.17 5.37
N TYR A 111 15.32 -11.77 4.39
CA TYR A 111 15.93 -12.67 3.41
C TYR A 111 16.60 -11.87 2.29
N ALA A 112 15.88 -10.91 1.72
CA ALA A 112 16.37 -10.03 0.67
C ALA A 112 15.80 -8.61 0.82
N TYR A 113 16.58 -7.60 0.43
CA TYR A 113 16.16 -6.20 0.44
C TYR A 113 16.82 -5.43 -0.70
N GLY A 114 16.01 -4.74 -1.50
CA GLY A 114 16.48 -4.06 -2.70
C GLY A 114 15.33 -3.55 -3.56
N PRO A 115 15.61 -3.04 -4.76
CA PRO A 115 14.56 -2.75 -5.73
C PRO A 115 13.84 -4.05 -6.15
N PRO A 116 12.56 -3.99 -6.58
CA PRO A 116 11.78 -5.19 -6.87
C PRO A 116 12.44 -6.19 -7.82
N GLU A 117 13.13 -5.71 -8.86
CA GLU A 117 13.82 -6.52 -9.87
C GLU A 117 14.98 -7.35 -9.33
N GLU A 118 15.60 -6.93 -8.22
CA GLU A 118 16.65 -7.69 -7.54
C GLU A 118 16.08 -8.65 -6.49
N VAL A 119 14.89 -8.35 -5.96
CA VAL A 119 14.27 -9.10 -4.85
C VAL A 119 13.34 -10.20 -5.36
N PHE A 120 12.50 -9.93 -6.36
CA PHE A 120 11.53 -10.89 -6.89
C PHE A 120 12.14 -11.74 -8.02
N THR A 121 13.10 -12.59 -7.64
CA THR A 121 13.69 -13.61 -8.52
C THR A 121 12.98 -14.96 -8.34
N GLN A 122 13.08 -15.84 -9.34
CA GLN A 122 12.53 -17.20 -9.22
C GLN A 122 13.13 -17.98 -8.05
N GLU A 123 14.43 -17.81 -7.80
CA GLU A 123 15.15 -18.44 -6.68
C GLU A 123 14.62 -17.94 -5.33
N ASN A 124 14.56 -16.62 -5.14
CA ASN A 124 14.10 -16.04 -3.87
C ASN A 124 12.65 -16.43 -3.56
N ILE A 125 11.77 -16.41 -4.57
CA ILE A 125 10.36 -16.78 -4.38
C ILE A 125 10.23 -18.25 -4.01
N ARG A 126 10.99 -19.13 -4.67
CA ARG A 126 11.01 -20.57 -4.34
C ARG A 126 11.50 -20.80 -2.91
N GLU A 127 12.59 -20.16 -2.50
CA GLU A 127 13.16 -20.34 -1.16
C GLU A 127 12.26 -19.79 -0.05
N VAL A 128 11.54 -18.69 -0.29
CA VAL A 128 10.72 -18.03 0.75
C VAL A 128 9.28 -18.53 0.80
N TYR A 129 8.67 -18.83 -0.36
CA TYR A 129 7.26 -19.22 -0.44
C TYR A 129 7.06 -20.71 -0.75
N ASP A 130 8.11 -21.47 -1.06
CA ASP A 130 8.05 -22.88 -1.50
C ASP A 130 7.14 -23.08 -2.73
N VAL A 131 7.16 -22.10 -3.65
CA VAL A 131 6.31 -22.07 -4.85
C VAL A 131 7.17 -21.83 -6.08
N ALA A 132 6.96 -22.62 -7.13
CA ALA A 132 7.55 -22.38 -8.43
C ALA A 132 6.90 -21.16 -9.10
N CYS A 133 7.70 -20.34 -9.79
CA CYS A 133 7.17 -19.19 -10.51
C CYS A 133 7.94 -18.87 -11.79
N GLY A 134 7.26 -18.24 -12.74
CA GLY A 134 7.91 -17.44 -13.77
C GLY A 134 7.98 -15.99 -13.35
N VAL A 135 9.04 -15.29 -13.77
CA VAL A 135 9.16 -13.83 -13.61
C VAL A 135 9.33 -13.24 -15.00
N ILE A 136 8.45 -12.33 -15.38
CA ILE A 136 8.53 -11.56 -16.63
C ILE A 136 8.64 -10.08 -16.32
N GLU A 137 9.11 -9.29 -17.28
CA GLU A 137 9.11 -7.83 -17.15
C GLU A 137 7.79 -7.24 -17.67
N ASP A 138 7.14 -6.39 -16.87
CA ASP A 138 6.00 -5.56 -17.25
C ASP A 138 6.31 -4.11 -16.88
N GLN A 139 6.47 -3.26 -17.91
CA GLN A 139 6.75 -1.82 -17.74
C GLN A 139 7.97 -1.53 -16.84
N GLY A 140 9.04 -2.31 -16.98
CA GLY A 140 10.26 -2.16 -16.17
C GLY A 140 10.13 -2.62 -14.72
N ARG A 141 9.05 -3.33 -14.37
CA ARG A 141 8.85 -3.97 -13.06
C ARG A 141 8.69 -5.49 -13.24
N PRO A 142 9.12 -6.32 -12.28
CA PRO A 142 8.88 -7.75 -12.36
C PRO A 142 7.39 -8.06 -12.16
N HIS A 143 6.89 -9.00 -12.94
CA HIS A 143 5.57 -9.61 -12.79
C HIS A 143 5.73 -11.11 -12.55
N ILE A 144 5.20 -11.56 -11.41
CA ILE A 144 5.33 -12.91 -10.91
C ILE A 144 4.13 -13.73 -11.37
N ILE A 145 4.41 -14.84 -12.04
CA ILE A 145 3.44 -15.85 -12.47
C ILE A 145 3.67 -17.08 -11.60
N LEU A 146 2.87 -17.22 -10.54
CA LEU A 146 2.92 -18.40 -9.67
C LEU A 146 2.44 -19.64 -10.43
N ARG A 147 3.07 -20.77 -10.15
CA ARG A 147 2.76 -22.08 -10.73
C ARG A 147 2.52 -23.10 -9.63
N ASP A 148 1.79 -24.15 -9.98
CA ASP A 148 1.35 -25.22 -9.08
C ASP A 148 1.89 -26.59 -9.55
N ASP A 149 3.01 -26.58 -10.28
CA ASP A 149 3.64 -27.74 -10.92
C ASP A 149 4.85 -28.31 -10.17
#